data_AF-A0AB34JFN8-F1
#
_entry.id   AF-A0AB34JFN8-F1
#
_cell.length_a   1.000
_cell.length_b   1.000
_cell.length_c   1.000
_cell.angle_alpha   90.00
_cell.angle_beta   90.00
_cell.angle_gamma   90.00
#
_symmetry.space_group_name_H-M   'P 1'
#
loop_
_entity.id
_entity.type
_entity.pdbx_description
1 polymer ?
#
loop_
_entity_poly.entity_id
_entity_poly.type
_entity_poly.pdbx_seq_one_letter_code
_entity_poly.pdbx_strand_id
1 'polypeptide(L)'
;MLTPLLLCAISSASARSALLHSSPARARDALSLLRGGGEPSDELLQATFACNRLHATVLAEATSELAALRKTLRGGEAVQGFGAKADELLSSAAAKFEAEAPKGESDVSSLYKDKAEELHEVLMTSLEPLFSMQLSLLKDAALDQFKAATTGDADPSDAMNSAESMFVREASDSIPSKSDWNFKAERASLVSVMQAIAAPSKKATQIKLDAARQLSTAMQYLQMQQQQMQAMQAQYTGGQGGKWNLGAAYRPPDTNINLSGAYQQGRTNLQISMVPDEGANLLGQNGFTNGVGPANLGLSFNIHL
;
A
#
# COMPACT_ATOMS: atom_id res chain seq x y z
N MET A 1 88.09 21.40 87.43
CA MET A 1 87.52 20.11 87.83
C MET A 1 87.06 19.39 86.57
N LEU A 2 87.65 18.22 86.32
CA LEU A 2 87.29 17.17 85.33
C LEU A 2 87.06 17.56 83.85
N THR A 3 88.14 17.38 83.07
CA THR A 3 88.22 16.85 81.69
C THR A 3 87.60 15.43 81.57
N PRO A 4 87.57 14.75 80.39
CA PRO A 4 87.68 15.14 78.95
C PRO A 4 86.60 14.46 78.07
N LEU A 5 86.46 14.75 76.77
CA LEU A 5 86.93 13.95 75.60
C LEU A 5 86.06 14.44 74.41
N LEU A 6 86.40 14.45 73.12
CA LEU A 6 87.59 14.27 72.28
C LEU A 6 86.98 14.39 70.85
N LEU A 7 87.22 15.46 70.09
CA LEU A 7 88.27 15.60 69.06
C LEU A 7 87.90 15.05 67.65
N CYS A 8 88.25 15.86 66.64
CA CYS A 8 88.48 15.57 65.20
C CYS A 8 87.26 15.45 64.26
N ALA A 9 87.25 15.96 63.03
CA ALA A 9 88.28 16.59 62.18
C ALA A 9 87.63 17.57 61.17
N ILE A 10 88.24 18.74 60.90
CA ILE A 10 88.92 19.12 59.63
C ILE A 10 88.29 18.51 58.37
N SER A 11 87.69 19.32 57.48
CA SER A 11 88.35 19.75 56.23
C SER A 11 87.42 20.52 55.29
N SER A 12 88.05 21.43 54.58
CA SER A 12 87.56 22.39 53.60
C SER A 12 87.21 21.80 52.23
N ALA A 13 86.37 22.56 51.50
CA ALA A 13 86.30 22.71 50.05
C ALA A 13 85.64 21.59 49.21
N SER A 14 84.56 21.96 48.50
CA SER A 14 84.60 22.17 47.04
C SER A 14 83.19 22.43 46.51
N ALA A 15 83.02 23.53 45.81
CA ALA A 15 81.86 23.78 44.96
C ALA A 15 81.72 22.65 43.92
N ARG A 16 80.51 22.08 43.78
CA ARG A 16 80.08 21.35 42.59
C ARG A 16 78.59 21.62 42.33
N SER A 17 78.36 22.11 41.12
CA SER A 17 77.11 22.31 40.38
C SER A 17 75.83 21.71 40.96
N ALA A 18 74.87 22.60 41.24
CA ALA A 18 73.45 22.25 41.31
C ALA A 18 72.95 21.90 39.90
N LEU A 19 73.13 20.64 39.50
CA LEU A 19 72.38 20.06 38.38
C LEU A 19 71.00 19.68 38.91
N LEU A 20 70.04 20.55 38.60
CA LEU A 20 68.61 20.30 38.62
C LEU A 20 68.31 18.92 38.01
N HIS A 21 68.14 17.90 38.85
CA HIS A 21 67.38 16.71 38.49
C HIS A 21 65.90 17.06 38.59
N SER A 22 65.40 17.81 37.61
CA SER A 22 63.96 17.87 37.38
C SER A 22 63.53 16.51 36.85
N SER A 23 62.88 15.72 37.71
CA SER A 23 62.27 14.45 37.32
C SER A 23 61.35 14.66 36.11
N PRO A 24 61.49 13.89 35.01
CA PRO A 24 60.71 14.07 33.79
C PRO A 24 59.21 13.77 33.99
N ALA A 25 58.83 13.12 35.10
CA ALA A 25 57.44 12.91 35.48
C ALA A 25 56.72 14.23 35.79
N ARG A 26 57.40 15.17 36.47
CA ARG A 26 56.77 16.41 36.95
C ARG A 26 56.59 17.47 35.85
N ALA A 27 57.38 17.37 34.77
CA ALA A 27 57.28 18.26 33.63
C ALA A 27 56.18 17.84 32.64
N ARG A 28 55.83 16.55 32.61
CA ARG A 28 54.69 16.03 31.83
C ARG A 28 53.36 16.46 32.43
N ASP A 29 53.24 16.38 33.75
CA ASP A 29 52.05 16.84 34.50
C ASP A 29 51.74 18.34 34.30
N ALA A 30 52.77 19.18 34.20
CA ALA A 30 52.57 20.62 34.01
C ALA A 30 52.05 20.97 32.60
N LEU A 31 52.47 20.20 31.59
CA LEU A 31 52.05 20.39 30.20
C LEU A 31 50.65 19.81 29.91
N SER A 32 50.24 18.74 30.60
CA SER A 32 48.87 18.20 30.53
C SER A 32 47.86 19.13 31.20
N LEU A 33 48.21 19.73 32.33
CA LEU A 33 47.40 20.76 33.01
C LEU A 33 47.18 22.03 32.16
N LEU A 34 48.16 22.43 31.35
CA LEU A 34 48.06 23.58 30.44
C LEU A 34 47.14 23.34 29.23
N ARG A 35 46.77 22.08 28.94
CA ARG A 35 45.89 21.71 27.82
C ARG A 35 44.43 21.43 28.23
N GLY A 36 44.09 21.65 29.50
CA GLY A 36 42.70 21.59 29.97
C GLY A 36 42.15 20.20 30.24
N GLY A 37 42.99 19.20 30.51
CA GLY A 37 42.56 17.88 30.97
C GLY A 37 43.71 17.10 31.62
N GLY A 38 43.51 16.62 32.84
CA GLY A 38 44.44 15.67 33.47
C GLY A 38 44.55 14.39 32.62
N GLU A 39 45.70 13.71 32.68
CA GLU A 39 45.83 12.41 32.02
C GLU A 39 44.77 11.45 32.59
N PRO A 40 43.97 10.77 31.75
CA PRO A 40 42.98 9.82 32.23
C PRO A 40 43.69 8.72 33.03
N SER A 41 43.07 8.28 34.13
CA SER A 41 43.61 7.19 34.94
C SER A 41 43.79 5.94 34.08
N ASP A 42 44.80 5.12 34.42
CA ASP A 42 45.08 3.87 33.71
C ASP A 42 43.86 2.92 33.76
N GLU A 43 43.11 2.97 34.86
CA GLU A 43 41.84 2.26 35.05
C GLU A 43 40.76 2.74 34.08
N LEU A 44 40.62 4.06 33.86
CA LEU A 44 39.68 4.62 32.90
C LEU A 44 40.08 4.28 31.45
N LEU A 45 41.38 4.27 31.15
CA LEU A 45 41.89 3.86 29.85
C LEU A 45 41.57 2.39 29.56
N GLN A 46 41.85 1.50 30.51
CA GLN A 46 41.55 0.08 30.41
C GLN A 46 40.03 -0.18 30.27
N ALA A 47 39.21 0.53 31.06
CA ALA A 47 37.76 0.46 30.95
C ALA A 47 37.24 0.95 29.59
N THR A 48 37.85 2.01 29.03
CA THR A 48 37.52 2.51 27.69
C THR A 48 37.81 1.46 26.60
N PHE A 49 38.96 0.79 26.67
CA PHE A 49 39.25 -0.31 25.74
C PHE A 49 38.29 -1.49 25.88
N ALA A 50 37.97 -1.90 27.12
CA ALA A 50 37.03 -2.97 27.38
C ALA A 50 35.61 -2.63 26.86
N CYS A 51 35.13 -1.42 27.15
CA CYS A 51 33.84 -0.91 26.71
C CYS A 51 33.75 -0.84 25.17
N ASN A 52 34.77 -0.30 24.50
CA ASN A 52 34.81 -0.24 23.04
C ASN A 52 34.84 -1.64 22.40
N ARG A 53 35.53 -2.60 23.02
CA ARG A 53 35.55 -4.00 22.55
C ARG A 53 34.17 -4.64 22.69
N LEU A 54 33.50 -4.41 23.82
CA LEU A 54 32.13 -4.88 24.05
C LEU A 54 31.18 -4.27 23.01
N HIS A 55 31.25 -2.95 22.82
CA HIS A 55 30.48 -2.22 21.81
C HIS A 55 30.64 -2.82 20.42
N ALA A 56 31.88 -3.04 19.97
CA ALA A 56 32.15 -3.63 18.66
C ALA A 56 31.58 -5.06 18.53
N THR A 57 31.65 -5.85 19.61
CA THR A 57 31.15 -7.23 19.63
C THR A 57 29.63 -7.26 19.56
N VAL A 58 28.96 -6.50 20.43
CA VAL A 58 27.49 -6.44 20.48
C VAL A 58 26.93 -5.85 19.18
N LEU A 59 27.57 -4.82 18.63
CA LEU A 59 27.19 -4.23 17.35
C LEU A 59 27.37 -5.24 16.20
N ALA A 60 28.43 -6.03 16.18
CA ALA A 60 28.63 -7.07 15.16
C ALA A 60 27.52 -8.15 15.21
N GLU A 61 27.12 -8.57 16.41
CA GLU A 61 26.03 -9.53 16.58
C GLU A 61 24.68 -8.93 16.15
N ALA A 62 24.35 -7.72 16.64
CA ALA A 62 23.12 -7.04 16.28
C ALA A 62 23.04 -6.73 14.77
N THR A 63 24.15 -6.32 14.14
CA THR A 63 24.18 -6.09 12.68
C THR A 63 24.00 -7.37 11.87
N SER A 64 24.41 -8.53 12.38
CA SER A 64 24.12 -9.83 11.76
C SER A 64 22.62 -10.15 11.80
N GLU A 65 21.94 -9.89 12.93
CA GLU A 65 20.49 -10.05 13.03
C GLU A 65 19.74 -9.07 12.12
N LEU A 66 20.17 -7.81 12.06
CA LEU A 66 19.65 -6.82 11.13
C LEU A 66 19.85 -7.21 9.66
N ALA A 67 20.97 -7.86 9.34
CA ALA A 67 21.22 -8.37 7.99
C ALA A 67 20.24 -9.50 7.62
N ALA A 68 19.89 -10.36 8.58
CA ALA A 68 18.86 -11.38 8.38
C ALA A 68 17.48 -10.75 8.13
N LEU A 69 17.07 -9.78 8.95
CA LEU A 69 15.82 -9.03 8.75
C LEU A 69 15.79 -8.32 7.39
N ARG A 70 16.90 -7.66 7.02
CA ARG A 70 17.05 -7.00 5.72
C ARG A 70 16.91 -7.98 4.56
N LYS A 71 17.44 -9.20 4.69
CA LYS A 71 17.34 -10.24 3.66
C LYS A 71 15.89 -10.69 3.46
N THR A 72 15.15 -10.93 4.53
CA THR A 72 13.72 -11.30 4.45
C THR A 72 12.90 -10.21 3.78
N LEU A 73 13.07 -8.96 4.22
CA LEU A 73 12.35 -7.82 3.65
C LEU A 73 12.70 -7.60 2.17
N ARG A 74 13.97 -7.79 1.77
CA ARG A 74 14.38 -7.71 0.36
C ARG A 74 13.86 -8.88 -0.48
N GLY A 75 13.51 -9.99 0.16
CA GLY A 75 12.81 -11.11 -0.45
C GLY A 75 11.35 -10.81 -0.79
N GLY A 76 10.83 -9.65 -0.37
CA GLY A 76 9.43 -9.27 -0.56
C GLY A 76 8.49 -9.78 0.52
N GLU A 77 9.02 -10.36 1.60
CA GLU A 77 8.22 -10.90 2.71
C GLU A 77 8.20 -9.92 3.87
N ALA A 78 6.99 -9.53 4.29
CA ALA A 78 6.80 -8.72 5.49
C ALA A 78 7.14 -9.54 6.74
N VAL A 79 7.89 -8.94 7.66
CA VAL A 79 8.29 -9.59 8.90
C VAL A 79 7.16 -9.44 9.92
N GLN A 80 6.57 -10.55 10.34
CA GLN A 80 5.58 -10.54 11.43
C GLN A 80 6.23 -10.15 12.76
N GLY A 81 5.56 -9.27 13.51
CA GLY A 81 6.03 -8.77 14.80
C GLY A 81 7.36 -8.02 14.71
N PHE A 82 7.58 -7.27 13.62
CA PHE A 82 8.83 -6.52 13.41
C PHE A 82 9.17 -5.62 14.61
N GLY A 83 8.18 -4.93 15.21
CA GLY A 83 8.39 -4.07 16.37
C GLY A 83 8.91 -4.85 17.58
N ALA A 84 8.32 -6.01 17.87
CA ALA A 84 8.78 -6.88 18.96
C ALA A 84 10.21 -7.41 18.73
N LYS A 85 10.56 -7.75 17.48
CA LYS A 85 11.93 -8.18 17.14
C LYS A 85 12.95 -7.05 17.27
N ALA A 86 12.57 -5.83 16.88
CA ALA A 86 13.41 -4.65 17.07
C ALA A 86 13.62 -4.37 18.57
N ASP A 87 12.56 -4.45 19.38
CA ASP A 87 12.64 -4.28 20.83
C ASP A 87 13.49 -5.37 21.50
N GLU A 88 13.36 -6.63 21.07
CA GLU A 88 14.19 -7.74 21.56
C GLU A 88 15.67 -7.52 21.25
N LEU A 89 16.00 -7.08 20.03
CA LEU A 89 17.37 -6.78 19.62
C LEU A 89 17.97 -5.64 20.46
N LEU A 90 17.21 -4.57 20.67
CA LEU A 90 17.64 -3.42 21.49
C LEU A 90 17.79 -3.79 22.97
N SER A 91 16.85 -4.57 23.50
CA SER A 91 16.88 -5.06 24.89
C SER A 91 18.04 -6.02 25.12
N SER A 92 18.30 -6.94 24.18
CA SER A 92 19.43 -7.87 24.20
C SER A 92 20.77 -7.13 24.19
N ALA A 93 20.90 -6.10 23.36
CA ALA A 93 22.09 -5.25 23.32
C ALA A 93 22.29 -4.50 24.66
N ALA A 94 21.24 -3.91 25.22
CA ALA A 94 21.30 -3.22 26.51
C ALA A 94 21.66 -4.17 27.67
N ALA A 95 21.04 -5.36 27.73
CA ALA A 95 21.31 -6.35 28.77
C ALA A 95 22.78 -6.82 28.76
N LYS A 96 23.41 -6.93 27.59
CA LYS A 96 24.85 -7.27 27.48
C LYS A 96 25.74 -6.17 28.07
N PHE A 97 25.36 -4.91 27.90
CA PHE A 97 26.07 -3.78 28.52
C PHE A 97 25.86 -3.72 30.02
N GLU A 98 24.64 -3.96 30.51
CA GLU A 98 24.35 -3.98 31.95
C GLU A 98 25.06 -5.14 32.68
N ALA A 99 25.20 -6.29 32.03
CA ALA A 99 25.86 -7.47 32.60
C ALA A 99 27.37 -7.26 32.80
N GLU A 100 28.03 -6.57 31.85
CA GLU A 100 29.48 -6.33 31.86
C GLU A 100 29.85 -4.99 32.50
N ALA A 101 28.85 -4.16 32.86
CA ALA A 101 29.08 -2.86 33.49
C ALA A 101 29.70 -3.03 34.90
N PRO A 102 30.90 -2.49 35.15
CA PRO A 102 31.50 -2.55 36.47
C PRO A 102 30.70 -1.69 37.45
N LYS A 103 30.38 -2.26 38.62
CA LYS A 103 29.62 -1.59 39.71
C LYS A 103 30.48 -0.62 40.56
N GLY A 104 31.56 -0.10 39.98
CA GLY A 104 32.62 0.67 40.65
C GLY A 104 32.51 2.18 40.46
N GLU A 105 33.66 2.85 40.28
CA GLU A 105 33.81 4.31 40.09
C GLU A 105 32.75 4.93 39.19
N SER A 106 32.28 6.13 39.57
CA SER A 106 31.23 6.88 38.87
C SER A 106 31.56 7.09 37.40
N ASP A 107 32.82 7.38 37.10
CA ASP A 107 33.29 7.81 35.78
C ASP A 107 33.35 6.64 34.80
N VAL A 108 33.67 5.45 35.30
CA VAL A 108 33.61 4.21 34.51
C VAL A 108 32.16 3.80 34.26
N SER A 109 31.29 3.95 35.27
CA SER A 109 29.86 3.65 35.10
C SER A 109 29.18 4.58 34.09
N SER A 110 29.51 5.88 34.09
CA SER A 110 29.00 6.83 33.09
C SER A 110 29.49 6.48 31.69
N LEU A 111 30.77 6.11 31.52
CA LEU A 111 31.30 5.72 30.21
C LEU A 111 30.53 4.55 29.58
N TYR A 112 30.17 3.52 30.37
CA TYR A 112 29.40 2.38 29.87
C TYR A 112 27.96 2.77 29.50
N LYS A 113 27.35 3.71 30.23
CA LYS A 113 26.02 4.24 29.91
C LYS A 113 26.03 5.04 28.61
N ASP A 114 26.97 5.97 28.48
CA ASP A 114 27.12 6.79 27.27
C ASP A 114 27.34 5.91 26.03
N LYS A 115 28.15 4.86 26.15
CA LYS A 115 28.38 3.90 25.07
C LYS A 115 27.19 2.98 24.78
N ALA A 116 26.39 2.65 25.79
CA ALA A 116 25.14 1.91 25.57
C ALA A 116 24.10 2.77 24.84
N GLU A 117 24.04 4.08 25.16
CA GLU A 117 23.19 5.05 24.45
C GLU A 117 23.65 5.24 23.00
N GLU A 118 24.96 5.39 22.74
CA GLU A 118 25.51 5.45 21.38
C GLU A 118 25.14 4.20 20.57
N LEU A 119 25.29 3.01 21.16
CA LEU A 119 24.89 1.77 20.50
C LEU A 119 23.40 1.74 20.17
N HIS A 120 22.56 2.19 21.12
CA HIS A 120 21.11 2.26 20.93
C HIS A 120 20.74 3.15 19.75
N GLU A 121 21.34 4.35 19.65
CA GLU A 121 21.12 5.28 18.55
C GLU A 121 21.57 4.72 17.20
N VAL A 122 22.73 4.04 17.16
CA VAL A 122 23.23 3.39 15.93
C VAL A 122 22.30 2.28 15.47
N LEU A 123 21.79 1.46 16.40
CA LEU A 123 20.85 0.39 16.08
C LEU A 123 19.51 0.94 15.60
N MET A 124 18.97 1.97 16.27
CA MET A 124 17.75 2.65 15.83
C MET A 124 17.88 3.23 14.42
N THR A 125 18.98 3.93 14.15
CA THR A 125 19.28 4.49 12.81
C THR A 125 19.36 3.39 11.74
N SER A 126 19.87 2.21 12.10
CA SER A 126 19.98 1.09 11.17
C SER A 126 18.67 0.33 10.93
N LEU A 127 17.74 0.37 11.88
CA LEU A 127 16.41 -0.24 11.80
C LEU A 127 15.42 0.63 11.01
N GLU A 128 15.56 1.96 11.03
CA GLU A 128 14.68 2.90 10.32
C GLU A 128 14.45 2.56 8.83
N PRO A 129 15.48 2.34 8.00
CA PRO A 129 15.25 1.96 6.60
C PRO A 129 14.59 0.57 6.44
N LEU A 130 14.74 -0.33 7.43
CA LEU A 130 14.03 -1.62 7.43
C LEU A 130 12.55 -1.42 7.74
N PHE A 131 12.22 -0.52 8.65
CA PHE A 131 10.83 -0.14 8.95
C PHE A 131 10.15 0.48 7.73
N SER A 132 10.81 1.41 7.02
CA SER A 132 10.25 1.97 5.78
C SER A 132 9.99 0.89 4.73
N MET A 133 10.88 -0.09 4.60
CA MET A 133 10.70 -1.22 3.67
C MET A 133 9.56 -2.14 4.12
N GLN A 134 9.45 -2.43 5.41
CA GLN A 134 8.33 -3.17 5.99
C GLN A 134 7.00 -2.46 5.67
N LEU A 135 6.88 -1.16 5.90
CA LEU A 135 5.67 -0.40 5.58
C LEU A 135 5.31 -0.46 4.09
N SER A 136 6.30 -0.45 3.19
CA SER A 136 6.04 -0.58 1.76
C SER A 136 5.42 -1.94 1.40
N LEU A 137 5.93 -3.03 1.98
CA LEU A 137 5.39 -4.38 1.77
C LEU A 137 3.99 -4.55 2.36
N LEU A 138 3.76 -3.99 3.55
CA LEU A 138 2.43 -3.99 4.18
C LEU A 138 1.40 -3.23 3.34
N LYS A 139 1.81 -2.10 2.76
CA LYS A 139 0.97 -1.33 1.84
C LYS A 139 0.63 -2.13 0.58
N ASP A 140 1.61 -2.81 0.00
CA ASP A 140 1.41 -3.63 -1.20
C ASP A 140 0.48 -4.81 -0.90
N ALA A 141 0.66 -5.49 0.23
CA ALA A 141 -0.25 -6.54 0.70
C ALA A 141 -1.68 -6.04 0.91
N ALA A 142 -1.86 -4.84 1.48
CA ALA A 142 -3.17 -4.22 1.67
C ALA A 142 -3.83 -3.84 0.34
N LEU A 143 -3.05 -3.33 -0.62
CA LEU A 143 -3.53 -3.04 -1.95
C LEU A 143 -3.95 -4.30 -2.70
N ASP A 144 -3.22 -5.40 -2.55
CA ASP A 144 -3.57 -6.65 -3.20
C ASP A 144 -4.83 -7.29 -2.57
N GLN A 145 -4.98 -7.19 -1.24
CA GLN A 145 -6.23 -7.54 -0.57
C GLN A 145 -7.41 -6.70 -1.07
N PHE A 146 -7.22 -5.38 -1.21
CA PHE A 146 -8.23 -4.47 -1.73
C PHE A 146 -8.62 -4.80 -3.19
N LYS A 147 -7.65 -5.05 -4.07
CA LYS A 147 -7.91 -5.45 -5.47
C LYS A 147 -8.67 -6.78 -5.54
N ALA A 148 -8.29 -7.75 -4.71
CA ALA A 148 -8.97 -9.03 -4.63
C ALA A 148 -10.43 -8.85 -4.17
N ALA A 149 -10.66 -8.04 -3.14
CA ALA A 149 -12.00 -7.76 -2.61
C ALA A 149 -12.88 -6.92 -3.55
N THR A 150 -12.29 -6.12 -4.44
CA THR A 150 -13.00 -5.32 -5.44
C THR A 150 -13.20 -6.03 -6.78
N THR A 151 -12.76 -7.29 -6.90
CA THR A 151 -13.01 -8.12 -8.08
C THR A 151 -14.48 -8.58 -8.06
N GLY A 152 -15.39 -7.77 -8.60
CA GLY A 152 -16.83 -8.06 -8.65
C GLY A 152 -17.70 -6.80 -8.55
N ASP A 153 -18.97 -6.97 -8.20
CA ASP A 153 -19.93 -5.88 -7.94
C ASP A 153 -20.02 -5.54 -6.42
N ALA A 154 -19.00 -5.94 -5.65
CA ALA A 154 -18.93 -5.68 -4.21
C ALA A 154 -18.71 -4.19 -3.93
N ASP A 155 -19.23 -3.69 -2.80
CA ASP A 155 -19.06 -2.29 -2.40
C ASP A 155 -17.56 -2.00 -2.14
N PRO A 156 -16.93 -1.08 -2.90
CA PRO A 156 -15.54 -0.71 -2.68
C PRO A 156 -15.27 -0.15 -1.29
N SER A 157 -16.29 0.37 -0.61
CA SER A 157 -16.15 1.03 0.70
C SER A 157 -15.77 0.04 1.81
N ASP A 158 -16.39 -1.14 1.83
CA ASP A 158 -16.07 -2.18 2.81
C ASP A 158 -14.68 -2.80 2.55
N ALA A 159 -14.34 -2.99 1.28
CA ALA A 159 -13.02 -3.45 0.86
C ALA A 159 -11.91 -2.47 1.29
N MET A 160 -12.14 -1.16 1.15
CA MET A 160 -11.21 -0.12 1.61
C MET A 160 -11.01 -0.16 3.13
N ASN A 161 -12.11 -0.23 3.89
CA ASN A 161 -12.04 -0.28 5.35
C ASN A 161 -11.30 -1.52 5.85
N SER A 162 -11.54 -2.67 5.23
CA SER A 162 -10.85 -3.92 5.56
C SER A 162 -9.35 -3.82 5.30
N ALA A 163 -8.95 -3.36 4.11
CA ALA A 163 -7.54 -3.22 3.75
C ALA A 163 -6.81 -2.19 4.61
N GLU A 164 -7.45 -1.06 4.92
CA GLU A 164 -6.91 -0.05 5.83
C GLU A 164 -6.76 -0.60 7.25
N SER A 165 -7.74 -1.35 7.76
CA SER A 165 -7.68 -1.93 9.10
C SER A 165 -6.54 -2.94 9.25
N MET A 166 -6.30 -3.74 8.22
CA MET A 166 -5.19 -4.69 8.18
C MET A 166 -3.86 -3.93 8.19
N PHE A 167 -3.69 -2.94 7.32
CA PHE A 167 -2.48 -2.11 7.29
C PHE A 167 -2.21 -1.44 8.64
N VAL A 168 -3.22 -0.82 9.27
CA VAL A 168 -3.06 -0.13 10.55
C VAL A 168 -2.63 -1.11 11.65
N ARG A 169 -3.22 -2.30 11.70
CA ARG A 169 -2.87 -3.32 12.68
C ARG A 169 -1.42 -3.80 12.49
N GLU A 170 -1.06 -4.18 11.28
CA GLU A 170 0.28 -4.72 11.01
C GLU A 170 1.37 -3.64 11.10
N ALA A 171 1.05 -2.39 10.75
CA ALA A 171 1.95 -1.25 10.91
C ALA A 171 2.13 -0.87 12.38
N SER A 172 1.08 -0.92 13.22
CA SER A 172 1.22 -0.67 14.66
C SER A 172 2.06 -1.76 15.34
N ASP A 173 1.91 -3.01 14.92
CA ASP A 173 2.71 -4.13 15.42
C ASP A 173 4.18 -4.06 14.95
N SER A 174 4.46 -3.21 13.96
CA SER A 174 5.81 -2.95 13.42
C SER A 174 6.53 -1.77 14.11
N ILE A 175 5.87 -1.02 15.00
CA ILE A 175 6.50 0.09 15.72
C ILE A 175 7.22 -0.45 16.99
N PRO A 176 8.52 -0.19 17.16
CA PRO A 176 9.22 -0.45 18.43
C PRO A 176 8.67 0.40 19.59
N SER A 177 8.57 -0.17 20.78
CA SER A 177 7.87 0.39 21.95
C SER A 177 8.40 1.76 22.42
N LYS A 178 9.66 2.10 22.12
CA LYS A 178 10.33 3.34 22.54
C LYS A 178 10.78 4.20 21.36
N SER A 179 10.09 4.12 20.23
CA SER A 179 10.42 4.90 19.03
C SER A 179 9.38 6.00 18.76
N ASP A 180 9.83 7.08 18.12
CA ASP A 180 8.95 8.16 17.60
C ASP A 180 8.40 7.84 16.20
N TRP A 181 8.52 6.59 15.76
CA TRP A 181 8.14 6.18 14.42
C TRP A 181 6.63 6.18 14.23
N ASN A 182 6.21 6.54 13.02
CA ASN A 182 4.81 6.58 12.66
C ASN A 182 4.60 6.16 11.20
N PHE A 183 3.38 5.73 10.90
CA PHE A 183 2.94 5.30 9.56
C PHE A 183 1.85 6.22 8.98
N LYS A 184 1.72 7.44 9.50
CA LYS A 184 0.59 8.33 9.14
C LYS A 184 0.64 8.73 7.67
N ALA A 185 1.83 9.02 7.14
CA ALA A 185 2.03 9.38 5.74
C ALA A 185 1.70 8.20 4.81
N GLU A 186 2.16 7.00 5.17
CA GLU A 186 1.95 5.76 4.41
C GLU A 186 0.48 5.36 4.42
N ARG A 187 -0.22 5.50 5.55
CA ARG A 187 -1.67 5.32 5.65
C ARG A 187 -2.41 6.27 4.73
N ALA A 188 -2.08 7.57 4.79
CA ALA A 188 -2.72 8.57 3.94
C ALA A 188 -2.48 8.28 2.44
N SER A 189 -1.26 7.85 2.09
CA SER A 189 -0.92 7.40 0.74
C SER A 189 -1.74 6.18 0.31
N LEU A 190 -1.85 5.15 1.16
CA LEU A 190 -2.64 3.94 0.89
C LEU A 190 -4.12 4.29 0.62
N VAL A 191 -4.74 5.08 1.49
CA VAL A 191 -6.14 5.51 1.34
C VAL A 191 -6.33 6.31 0.06
N SER A 192 -5.41 7.21 -0.27
CA SER A 192 -5.46 7.99 -1.51
C SER A 192 -5.40 7.09 -2.76
N VAL A 193 -4.50 6.09 -2.77
CA VAL A 193 -4.39 5.13 -3.87
C VAL A 193 -5.65 4.28 -4.00
N MET A 194 -6.21 3.78 -2.90
CA MET A 194 -7.45 3.00 -2.93
C MET A 194 -8.65 3.83 -3.45
N GLN A 195 -8.76 5.09 -3.04
CA GLN A 195 -9.79 6.01 -3.55
C GLN A 195 -9.65 6.24 -5.06
N ALA A 196 -8.42 6.43 -5.54
CA ALA A 196 -8.14 6.60 -6.96
C ALA A 196 -8.53 5.36 -7.78
N ILE A 197 -8.31 4.15 -7.24
CA ILE A 197 -8.72 2.89 -7.87
C ILE A 197 -10.25 2.71 -7.83
N ALA A 198 -10.92 3.13 -6.76
CA ALA A 198 -12.37 3.01 -6.61
C ALA A 198 -13.18 4.02 -7.45
N ALA A 199 -12.61 5.18 -7.78
CA ALA A 199 -13.31 6.25 -8.49
C ALA A 199 -13.84 5.85 -9.89
N PRO A 200 -13.07 5.16 -10.75
CA PRO A 200 -13.57 4.62 -12.01
C PRO A 200 -14.73 3.64 -11.86
N SER A 201 -14.67 2.76 -10.86
CA SER A 201 -15.75 1.79 -10.58
C SER A 201 -17.06 2.50 -10.24
N LYS A 202 -17.01 3.48 -9.33
CA LYS A 202 -18.18 4.31 -8.98
C LYS A 202 -18.77 5.03 -10.20
N LYS A 203 -17.91 5.57 -11.07
CA LYS A 203 -18.35 6.25 -12.30
C LYS A 203 -19.01 5.27 -13.28
N ALA A 204 -18.45 4.07 -13.45
CA ALA A 204 -19.03 3.04 -14.33
C ALA A 204 -20.40 2.57 -13.82
N THR A 205 -20.55 2.34 -12.51
CA THR A 205 -21.83 1.99 -11.89
C THR A 205 -22.86 3.12 -12.03
N GLN A 206 -22.44 4.37 -11.85
CA GLN A 206 -23.31 5.54 -12.06
C GLN A 206 -23.81 5.62 -13.51
N ILE A 207 -22.92 5.43 -14.49
CA ILE A 207 -23.30 5.42 -15.91
C ILE A 207 -24.31 4.30 -16.21
N LYS A 208 -24.11 3.09 -15.65
CA LYS A 208 -25.07 1.98 -15.79
C LYS A 208 -26.43 2.34 -15.18
N LEU A 209 -26.45 2.95 -14.00
CA LEU A 209 -27.67 3.40 -13.31
C LEU A 209 -28.41 4.47 -14.12
N ASP A 210 -27.69 5.44 -14.68
CA ASP A 210 -28.28 6.50 -15.49
C ASP A 210 -28.79 5.97 -16.84
N ALA A 211 -28.07 5.03 -17.47
CA ALA A 211 -28.55 4.30 -18.64
C ALA A 211 -29.82 3.48 -18.33
N ALA A 212 -29.87 2.80 -17.18
CA ALA A 212 -31.05 2.06 -16.74
C ALA A 212 -32.26 2.97 -16.48
N ARG A 213 -32.03 4.17 -15.90
CA ARG A 213 -33.07 5.20 -15.72
C ARG A 213 -33.59 5.76 -17.04
N GLN A 214 -32.70 5.99 -18.01
CA GLN A 214 -33.09 6.41 -19.35
C GLN A 214 -33.93 5.34 -20.05
N LEU A 215 -33.54 4.06 -19.92
CA LEU A 215 -34.27 2.94 -20.50
C LEU A 215 -35.65 2.77 -19.85
N SER A 216 -35.77 2.92 -18.52
CA SER A 216 -37.07 2.85 -17.84
C SER A 216 -38.01 4.01 -18.25
N THR A 217 -37.45 5.21 -18.43
CA THR A 217 -38.21 6.39 -18.90
C THR A 217 -38.66 6.19 -20.36
N ALA A 218 -37.78 5.65 -21.22
CA ALA A 218 -38.14 5.32 -22.59
C ALA A 218 -39.26 4.26 -22.66
N MET A 219 -39.23 3.24 -21.80
CA MET A 219 -40.31 2.25 -21.72
C MET A 219 -41.63 2.85 -21.25
N GLN A 220 -41.62 3.74 -20.26
CA GLN A 220 -42.84 4.47 -19.84
C GLN A 220 -43.41 5.30 -20.99
N TYR A 221 -42.56 5.98 -21.75
CA TYR A 221 -42.98 6.76 -22.90
C TYR A 221 -43.58 5.88 -24.00
N LEU A 222 -42.97 4.73 -24.30
CA LEU A 222 -43.51 3.76 -25.26
C LEU A 222 -44.87 3.18 -24.82
N GLN A 223 -45.04 2.89 -23.52
CA GLN A 223 -46.31 2.41 -22.98
C GLN A 223 -47.40 3.48 -23.07
N MET A 224 -47.06 4.73 -22.80
CA MET A 224 -47.97 5.87 -22.99
C MET A 224 -48.35 6.04 -24.47
N GLN A 225 -47.40 5.91 -25.39
CA GLN A 225 -47.70 5.94 -26.83
C GLN A 225 -48.62 4.79 -27.25
N GLN A 226 -48.45 3.57 -26.74
CA GLN A 226 -49.37 2.46 -27.03
C GLN A 226 -50.80 2.76 -26.55
N GLN A 227 -50.96 3.33 -25.35
CA GLN A 227 -52.28 3.71 -24.83
C GLN A 227 -52.92 4.83 -25.66
N GLN A 228 -52.16 5.85 -26.05
CA GLN A 228 -52.66 6.89 -26.97
C GLN A 228 -53.05 6.30 -28.33
N MET A 229 -52.28 5.33 -28.85
CA MET A 229 -52.59 4.69 -30.13
C MET A 229 -53.90 3.88 -30.06
N GLN A 230 -54.17 3.20 -28.94
CA GLN A 230 -55.43 2.48 -28.72
C GLN A 230 -56.62 3.45 -28.59
N ALA A 231 -56.45 4.56 -27.86
CA ALA A 231 -57.48 5.60 -27.76
C ALA A 231 -57.74 6.28 -29.11
N MET A 232 -56.70 6.56 -29.89
CA MET A 232 -56.85 7.05 -31.26
C MET A 232 -57.49 6.01 -32.18
N GLN A 233 -57.18 4.71 -32.05
CA GLN A 233 -57.87 3.67 -32.81
C GLN A 233 -59.36 3.63 -32.48
N ALA A 234 -59.76 3.81 -31.22
CA ALA A 234 -61.16 3.88 -30.80
C ALA A 234 -61.86 5.15 -31.33
N GLN A 235 -61.17 6.29 -31.38
CA GLN A 235 -61.72 7.54 -31.91
C GLN A 235 -61.80 7.54 -33.45
N TYR A 236 -60.84 6.90 -34.13
CA TYR A 236 -60.85 6.67 -35.58
C TYR A 236 -61.78 5.54 -36.03
N THR A 237 -62.22 4.65 -35.13
CA THR A 237 -63.27 3.66 -35.43
C THR A 237 -64.69 4.19 -35.23
N GLY A 238 -64.86 5.31 -34.52
CA GLY A 238 -66.16 5.96 -34.32
C GLY A 238 -66.60 6.96 -35.40
N GLY A 239 -65.75 7.31 -36.38
CA GLY A 239 -65.97 8.52 -37.20
C GLY A 239 -65.77 8.44 -38.70
N GLN A 240 -65.39 7.30 -39.30
CA GLN A 240 -65.21 7.26 -40.75
C GLN A 240 -65.56 5.89 -41.33
N GLY A 241 -66.65 5.84 -42.08
CA GLY A 241 -67.12 4.66 -42.77
C GLY A 241 -66.08 4.09 -43.74
N GLY A 242 -66.00 2.75 -43.77
CA GLY A 242 -65.40 2.01 -44.89
C GLY A 242 -63.88 1.83 -44.85
N LYS A 243 -63.31 1.24 -43.79
CA LYS A 243 -61.92 0.74 -43.81
C LYS A 243 -61.90 -0.71 -44.30
N TRP A 244 -61.89 -0.87 -45.62
CA TRP A 244 -61.66 -2.16 -46.26
C TRP A 244 -60.22 -2.57 -46.03
N ASN A 245 -60.00 -3.62 -45.24
CA ASN A 245 -58.70 -4.28 -45.14
C ASN A 245 -58.69 -5.40 -46.18
N LEU A 246 -57.94 -5.22 -47.26
CA LEU A 246 -57.81 -6.21 -48.33
C LEU A 246 -56.35 -6.67 -48.36
N GLY A 247 -56.15 -7.94 -48.01
CA GLY A 247 -54.87 -8.63 -48.12
C GLY A 247 -54.97 -9.69 -49.21
N ALA A 248 -54.04 -9.66 -50.17
CA ALA A 248 -53.90 -10.70 -51.17
C ALA A 248 -52.46 -11.25 -51.09
N ALA A 249 -52.34 -12.55 -50.82
CA ALA A 249 -51.07 -13.24 -50.91
C ALA A 249 -51.15 -14.30 -52.02
N TYR A 250 -50.18 -14.30 -52.93
CA TYR A 250 -50.11 -15.26 -54.02
C TYR A 250 -48.73 -15.92 -54.01
N ARG A 251 -48.75 -17.26 -53.99
CA ARG A 251 -47.57 -18.11 -54.07
C ARG A 251 -47.70 -19.00 -55.31
N PRO A 252 -46.89 -18.78 -56.35
CA PRO A 252 -46.85 -19.70 -57.47
C PRO A 252 -46.29 -21.06 -57.02
N PRO A 253 -46.94 -22.20 -57.35
CA PRO A 253 -46.41 -23.53 -57.06
C PRO A 253 -45.04 -23.73 -57.71
N ASP A 254 -44.16 -24.50 -57.07
CA ASP A 254 -42.75 -24.74 -57.44
C ASP A 254 -41.80 -23.53 -57.39
N THR A 255 -42.16 -22.46 -56.66
CA THR A 255 -41.27 -21.31 -56.42
C THR A 255 -41.17 -20.88 -54.95
N ASN A 256 -39.98 -20.39 -54.55
CA ASN A 256 -39.67 -19.88 -53.20
C ASN A 256 -40.07 -18.41 -53.00
N ILE A 257 -40.95 -17.88 -53.85
CA ILE A 257 -41.32 -16.46 -53.89
C ILE A 257 -42.74 -16.30 -53.32
N ASN A 258 -42.85 -15.50 -52.27
CA ASN A 258 -44.11 -15.09 -51.66
C ASN A 258 -44.36 -13.61 -51.96
N LEU A 259 -45.48 -13.32 -52.62
CA LEU A 259 -45.96 -11.97 -52.85
C LEU A 259 -47.17 -11.72 -51.94
N SER A 260 -47.07 -10.75 -51.03
CA SER A 260 -48.20 -10.30 -50.20
C SER A 260 -48.42 -8.80 -50.37
N GLY A 261 -49.65 -8.42 -50.70
CA GLY A 261 -50.11 -7.04 -50.71
C GLY A 261 -51.18 -6.86 -49.65
N ALA A 262 -51.04 -5.87 -48.79
CA ALA A 262 -52.04 -5.51 -47.80
C ALA A 262 -52.38 -4.02 -47.91
N TYR A 263 -53.65 -3.73 -48.09
CA TYR A 263 -54.19 -2.37 -47.97
C TYR A 263 -54.85 -2.22 -46.61
N GLN A 264 -54.27 -1.37 -45.76
CA GLN A 264 -54.78 -1.11 -44.42
C GLN A 264 -54.76 0.39 -44.14
N GLN A 265 -55.95 0.95 -43.87
CA GLN A 265 -56.13 2.35 -43.45
C GLN A 265 -55.41 3.38 -44.34
N GLY A 266 -55.60 3.31 -45.66
CA GLY A 266 -55.01 4.29 -46.59
C GLY A 266 -53.53 4.05 -46.90
N ARG A 267 -52.95 2.93 -46.43
CA ARG A 267 -51.57 2.56 -46.73
C ARG A 267 -51.55 1.25 -47.51
N THR A 268 -50.83 1.24 -48.63
CA THR A 268 -50.57 0.04 -49.42
C THR A 268 -49.20 -0.50 -49.04
N ASN A 269 -49.17 -1.66 -48.38
CA ASN A 269 -47.96 -2.42 -48.13
C ASN A 269 -47.85 -3.52 -49.17
N LEU A 270 -46.78 -3.49 -49.97
CA LEU A 270 -46.46 -4.57 -50.89
C LEU A 270 -45.13 -5.19 -50.46
N GLN A 271 -45.18 -6.46 -50.11
CA GLN A 271 -44.06 -7.23 -49.60
C GLN A 271 -43.77 -8.39 -50.53
N ILE A 272 -42.52 -8.45 -51.00
CA ILE A 272 -42.00 -9.57 -51.76
C ILE A 272 -40.95 -10.23 -50.87
N SER A 273 -41.18 -11.50 -50.54
CA SER A 273 -40.27 -12.28 -49.71
C SER A 273 -39.87 -13.56 -50.42
N MET A 274 -38.59 -13.88 -50.35
CA MET A 274 -38.08 -15.17 -50.78
C MET A 274 -37.75 -15.99 -49.55
N VAL A 275 -38.47 -17.10 -49.34
CA VAL A 275 -38.29 -17.98 -48.18
C VAL A 275 -38.15 -19.41 -48.70
N PRO A 276 -37.07 -20.15 -48.38
CA PRO A 276 -36.93 -21.56 -48.73
C PRO A 276 -38.01 -22.40 -48.04
N ASP A 277 -38.49 -23.46 -48.72
CA ASP A 277 -39.66 -24.26 -48.31
C ASP A 277 -39.65 -24.82 -46.87
N GLU A 278 -38.49 -24.89 -46.21
CA GLU A 278 -38.39 -25.34 -44.81
C GLU A 278 -38.72 -24.27 -43.76
N GLY A 279 -38.91 -23.00 -44.14
CA GLY A 279 -39.19 -21.86 -43.24
C GLY A 279 -40.64 -21.37 -43.20
N ALA A 280 -41.57 -22.04 -43.90
CA ALA A 280 -42.92 -21.54 -44.13
C ALA A 280 -43.76 -21.34 -42.84
N ASN A 281 -43.42 -22.03 -41.75
CA ASN A 281 -44.12 -21.94 -40.47
C ASN A 281 -43.68 -20.75 -39.58
N LEU A 282 -42.64 -20.01 -39.97
CA LEU A 282 -42.15 -18.81 -39.27
C LEU A 282 -42.77 -17.50 -39.78
N LEU A 283 -43.64 -17.58 -40.79
CA LEU A 283 -44.45 -16.46 -41.26
C LEU A 283 -45.70 -16.32 -40.39
N GLY A 284 -45.50 -15.91 -39.14
CA GLY A 284 -46.59 -15.50 -38.27
C GLY A 284 -47.32 -14.27 -38.83
N GLN A 285 -48.49 -13.97 -38.25
CA GLN A 285 -49.39 -12.88 -38.64
C GLN A 285 -48.76 -11.46 -38.64
N ASN A 286 -47.52 -11.31 -38.19
CA ASN A 286 -46.77 -10.06 -38.09
C ASN A 286 -45.54 -9.96 -39.03
N GLY A 287 -45.41 -10.84 -40.04
CA GLY A 287 -44.23 -10.82 -40.90
C GLY A 287 -42.94 -11.18 -40.14
N PHE A 288 -41.77 -10.95 -40.75
CA PHE A 288 -40.44 -11.35 -40.27
C PHE A 288 -40.15 -10.94 -38.82
N THR A 289 -40.57 -11.76 -37.85
CA THR A 289 -40.18 -11.60 -36.45
C THR A 289 -39.57 -12.90 -35.96
N ASN A 290 -38.25 -12.82 -35.78
CA ASN A 290 -37.33 -13.76 -35.17
C ASN A 290 -36.87 -14.94 -36.04
N GLY A 291 -35.62 -14.87 -36.51
CA GLY A 291 -34.84 -16.06 -36.89
C GLY A 291 -34.35 -16.16 -38.33
N VAL A 292 -34.30 -15.07 -39.10
CA VAL A 292 -33.77 -15.13 -40.47
C VAL A 292 -32.24 -15.01 -40.48
N GLY A 293 -31.57 -16.14 -40.73
CA GLY A 293 -30.15 -16.20 -41.09
C GLY A 293 -29.84 -15.45 -42.40
N PRO A 294 -28.54 -15.28 -42.73
CA PRO A 294 -28.01 -14.28 -43.67
C PRO A 294 -28.43 -14.40 -45.15
N ALA A 295 -29.34 -15.31 -45.50
CA ALA A 295 -29.75 -15.61 -46.88
C ALA A 295 -31.18 -15.14 -47.26
N ASN A 296 -31.85 -14.36 -46.40
CA ASN A 296 -33.23 -13.92 -46.64
C ASN A 296 -33.28 -12.48 -47.14
N LEU A 297 -33.72 -12.29 -48.38
CA LEU A 297 -33.91 -10.99 -49.01
C LEU A 297 -35.39 -10.61 -48.92
N GLY A 298 -35.69 -9.56 -48.17
CA GLY A 298 -37.02 -8.95 -48.08
C GLY A 298 -36.99 -7.55 -48.66
N LEU A 299 -37.84 -7.29 -49.65
CA LEU A 299 -38.08 -5.96 -50.19
C LEU A 299 -39.52 -5.56 -49.82
N SER A 300 -39.66 -4.53 -49.01
CA SER A 300 -40.93 -3.91 -48.68
C SER A 300 -40.98 -2.51 -49.29
N PHE A 301 -42.01 -2.26 -50.09
CA PHE A 301 -42.28 -0.95 -50.64
C PHE A 301 -43.56 -0.42 -49.99
N ASN A 302 -43.41 0.70 -49.27
CA ASN A 302 -44.54 1.45 -48.74
C ASN A 302 -44.85 2.58 -49.71
N ILE A 303 -45.97 2.46 -50.42
CA ILE A 303 -46.47 3.52 -51.27
C ILE A 303 -47.52 4.28 -50.47
N HIS A 304 -47.19 5.53 -50.14
CA HIS A 304 -48.14 6.49 -49.60
C HIS A 304 -48.84 7.16 -50.79
N LEU A 305 -50.14 6.87 -50.93
CA LEU A 305 -51.06 7.56 -51.84
C LEU A 305 -51.95 8.49 -51.02
#